data_AF-G8NQF3-F1
#
_entry.id   AF-G8NQF3-F1
#
_cell.length_a   1.000
_cell.length_b   1.000
_cell.length_c   1.000
_cell.angle_alpha   90.00
_cell.angle_beta   90.00
_cell.angle_gamma   90.00
#
_symmetry.space_group_name_H-M   'P 1'
#
loop_
_entity.id
_entity.type
_entity.pdbx_description
1 polymer ?
#
loop_
_entity_poly.entity_id
_entity_poly.type
_entity_poly.pdbx_seq_one_letter_code
_entity_poly.pdbx_strand_id
1 'polypeptide(L)' 'MMTLVDAIASSKKAPRIKDLVELFDCSDTKLYELVRDDRIPHFRVGSSIRFDPFVLSRWVQGKAA' A
#
# COMPACT_ATOMS: atom_id res chain seq x y z
N MET A 1 10.48 -18.48 4.22
CA MET A 1 9.63 -17.93 3.15
C MET A 1 9.18 -16.56 3.62
N MET A 2 9.42 -15.49 2.84
CA MET A 2 8.94 -14.15 3.19
C MET A 2 7.53 -13.96 2.67
N THR A 3 6.63 -13.40 3.48
CA THR A 3 5.27 -13.08 3.06
C THR A 3 5.19 -11.66 2.49
N LEU A 4 4.11 -11.36 1.77
CA LEU A 4 3.80 -9.99 1.33
C LEU A 4 3.73 -9.02 2.53
N VAL A 5 3.18 -9.46 3.66
CA VAL A 5 3.06 -8.66 4.89
C VAL A 5 4.45 -8.29 5.42
N ASP A 6 5.38 -9.24 5.44
CA ASP A 6 6.77 -8.99 5.87
C ASP A 6 7.50 -8.03 4.93
N ALA A 7 7.27 -8.16 3.61
CA ALA A 7 7.87 -7.28 2.62
C ALA A 7 7.40 -5.83 2.78
N ILE A 8 6.11 -5.61 3.03
CA ILE A 8 5.56 -4.26 3.30
C ILE A 8 6.13 -3.74 4.62
N ALA A 9 6.06 -4.53 5.70
CA ALA A 9 6.48 -4.09 7.03
C ALA A 9 7.97 -3.76 7.12
N SER A 10 8.81 -4.39 6.28
CA SER A 10 10.26 -4.14 6.23
C SER A 10 10.63 -2.86 5.48
N SER A 11 9.67 -2.17 4.85
CA SER A 11 9.95 -0.94 4.10
C SER A 11 10.38 0.20 5.04
N LYS A 12 11.60 0.71 4.86
CA LYS A 12 12.14 1.85 5.61
C LYS A 12 11.56 3.21 5.20
N LYS A 13 10.76 3.24 4.13
CA LYS A 13 10.18 4.46 3.55
C LYS A 13 8.67 4.30 3.41
N ALA A 14 7.96 5.42 3.45
CA ALA A 14 6.55 5.47 3.08
C ALA A 14 6.39 5.16 1.58
N PRO A 15 5.77 4.03 1.19
CA PRO A 15 5.65 3.66 -0.21
C PRO A 15 4.82 4.67 -0.99
N ARG A 16 5.02 4.70 -2.30
CA ARG A 16 4.22 5.46 -3.27
C ARG A 16 3.30 4.48 -4.01
N ILE A 17 2.35 5.02 -4.77
CA ILE A 17 1.48 4.20 -5.64
C ILE A 17 2.31 3.28 -6.53
N LYS A 18 3.35 3.78 -7.20
CA LYS A 18 4.19 2.96 -8.09
C LYS A 18 4.85 1.78 -7.38
N ASP A 19 5.28 1.98 -6.14
CA ASP A 19 5.91 0.91 -5.36
C ASP A 19 4.85 -0.18 -4.99
N LEU A 20 3.59 0.21 -4.79
CA LEU A 20 2.49 -0.73 -4.56
C LEU A 20 1.96 -1.41 -5.83
N VAL A 21 2.00 -0.73 -6.98
CA VAL A 21 1.66 -1.31 -8.30
C VAL A 21 2.55 -2.52 -8.54
N GLU A 22 3.86 -2.37 -8.35
CA GLU A 22 4.84 -3.45 -8.49
C GLU A 22 4.60 -4.55 -7.43
N LEU A 23 4.36 -4.16 -6.19
CA LEU A 23 4.22 -5.11 -5.08
C LEU A 23 2.93 -5.94 -5.14
N PHE A 24 1.82 -5.36 -5.59
CA PHE A 24 0.52 -6.04 -5.70
C PHE A 24 0.25 -6.60 -7.10
N ASP A 25 1.16 -6.37 -8.04
CA ASP A 25 1.01 -6.74 -9.45
C ASP A 25 -0.34 -6.29 -10.03
N CYS A 26 -0.65 -5.00 -9.86
CA CYS A 26 -1.92 -4.42 -10.28
C CYS A 26 -1.73 -3.05 -10.94
N SER A 27 -2.72 -2.60 -11.73
CA SER A 27 -2.60 -1.31 -12.41
C SER A 27 -2.64 -0.12 -11.44
N ASP A 28 -1.92 0.94 -11.81
CA ASP A 28 -1.93 2.22 -11.09
C ASP A 28 -3.34 2.79 -10.96
N THR A 29 -4.16 2.66 -11.99
CA THR A 29 -5.54 3.13 -12.04
C THR A 29 -6.38 2.51 -10.93
N LYS A 30 -6.27 1.18 -10.72
CA LYS A 30 -6.98 0.49 -9.63
C LYS A 30 -6.54 0.98 -8.25
N LEU A 31 -5.24 1.25 -8.07
CA LEU A 31 -4.74 1.79 -6.81
C LEU A 31 -5.20 3.24 -6.57
N TYR A 32 -5.25 4.07 -7.60
CA TYR A 32 -5.82 5.41 -7.50
C TYR A 32 -7.31 5.38 -7.18
N GLU A 33 -8.09 4.46 -7.75
CA GLU A 33 -9.50 4.24 -7.40
C GLU A 33 -9.66 3.86 -5.93
N LEU A 34 -8.85 2.92 -5.42
CA LEU A 34 -8.87 2.55 -4.01
C LEU A 34 -8.54 3.73 -3.08
N VAL A 35 -7.59 4.58 -3.46
CA VAL A 35 -7.25 5.79 -2.70
C VAL A 35 -8.38 6.81 -2.75
N ARG A 36 -8.96 7.04 -3.93
CA ARG A 36 -10.09 7.96 -4.12
C ARG A 36 -11.31 7.54 -3.30
N ASP A 37 -11.58 6.25 -3.26
CA ASP A 37 -12.74 5.67 -2.58
C ASP A 37 -12.47 5.38 -1.09
N ASP A 38 -11.29 5.77 -0.57
CA ASP A 38 -10.83 5.54 0.81
C ASP A 38 -10.84 4.05 1.25
N ARG A 39 -10.61 3.14 0.28
CA ARG A 39 -10.64 1.69 0.48
C ARG A 39 -9.27 1.09 0.81
N ILE A 40 -8.22 1.90 0.78
CA ILE A 40 -6.84 1.56 1.14
C ILE A 40 -6.28 2.65 2.07
N PRO A 41 -5.63 2.27 3.20
CA PRO A 41 -5.12 3.25 4.14
C PRO A 41 -3.98 4.06 3.52
N HIS A 42 -4.15 5.37 3.43
CA HIS A 42 -3.19 6.27 2.82
C HIS A 42 -3.14 7.60 3.57
N PHE A 43 -2.06 8.36 3.35
CA PHE A 43 -1.96 9.74 3.81
C PHE A 43 -1.38 10.61 2.70
N ARG A 44 -1.58 11.93 2.82
CA ARG A 44 -1.10 12.91 1.84
C ARG A 44 0.01 13.78 2.42
N VAL A 45 1.02 14.05 1.60
CA VAL A 45 2.07 15.03 1.85
C VAL A 45 2.04 16.01 0.68
N GLY A 46 1.29 17.11 0.83
CA GLY A 46 0.93 17.97 -0.29
C GLY A 46 0.11 17.22 -1.34
N SER A 47 0.55 17.23 -2.60
CA SER A 47 -0.08 16.47 -3.70
C SER A 47 0.35 15.00 -3.75
N SER A 48 1.31 14.58 -2.92
CA SER A 48 1.87 13.24 -2.92
C SER A 48 1.06 12.29 -2.04
N ILE A 49 0.60 11.17 -2.61
CA ILE A 49 0.02 10.05 -1.86
C ILE A 49 1.15 9.16 -1.31
N ARG A 50 1.04 8.80 -0.03
CA ARG A 50 1.97 7.94 0.69
C ARG A 50 1.21 6.90 1.51
N PHE A 51 1.89 5.80 1.79
CA PHE A 51 1.37 4.72 2.60
C PHE A 51 2.26 4.52 3.83
N ASP A 52 1.66 4.23 4.98
CA ASP A 52 2.41 3.82 6.15
C ASP A 52 2.67 2.30 6.04
N PRO A 53 3.94 1.84 6.04
CA PRO A 53 4.27 0.42 5.92
C PRO A 53 3.56 -0.48 6.95
N PHE A 54 3.46 -0.03 8.20
CA PHE A 54 2.90 -0.82 9.28
C PHE A 54 1.37 -0.90 9.19
N VAL A 55 0.72 0.22 8.87
CA VAL A 55 -0.74 0.23 8.67
C VAL A 55 -1.13 -0.58 7.44
N LEU A 56 -0.38 -0.43 6.35
CA LEU A 56 -0.65 -1.15 5.11
C LEU A 56 -0.44 -2.66 5.26
N SER A 57 0.61 -3.09 5.95
CA SER A 57 0.86 -4.52 6.18
C SER A 57 -0.27 -5.16 6.99
N ARG A 58 -0.76 -4.48 8.03
CA ARG A 58 -1.92 -4.93 8.82
C ARG A 58 -3.21 -4.98 8.00
N TRP A 59 -3.43 -4.00 7.12
CA TRP A 59 -4.56 -4.00 6.21
C TRP A 59 -4.52 -5.20 5.26
N VAL A 60 -3.37 -5.51 4.66
CA VAL A 60 -3.19 -6.70 3.81
C VAL A 60 -3.43 -7.98 4.61
N GLN A 61 -2.88 -8.08 5.82
CA GLN A 61 -3.08 -9.22 6.69
C GLN A 61 -4.57 -9.46 7.00
N GLY A 62 -5.34 -8.40 7.22
CA GLY A 62 -6.80 -8.50 7.44
C GLY A 62 -7.62 -8.85 6.20
N LYS A 63 -7.02 -8.83 5.00
CA LYS A 63 -7.67 -9.22 3.73
C LYS A 63 -7.36 -10.66 3.32
N ALA A 64 -6.29 -11.25 3.84
CA ALA A 64 -5.95 -12.65 3.65
C ALA A 64 -6.86 -13.50 4.55
N ALA A 65 -8.08 -13.76 4.06
CA ALA A 65 -9.02 -14.73 4.65
C ALA A 65 -8.88 -16.08 3.95
#